data_AF-A0A963K139-F1
#
_entry.id   AF-A0A963K139-F1
#
_cell.length_a   1.000
_cell.length_b   1.000
_cell.length_c   1.000
_cell.angle_alpha   90.00
_cell.angle_beta   90.00
_cell.angle_gamma   90.00
#
_symmetry.space_group_name_H-M   'P 1'
#
loop_
_entity.id
_entity.type
_entity.pdbx_description
1 polymer ?
#
loop_
_entity_poly.entity_id
_entity_poly.type
_entity_poly.pdbx_seq_one_letter_code
_entity_poly.pdbx_strand_id
1 'polypeptide(L)'
;RQITGFMIPGDLVGLAYGDSYIYSAEAVTDIVACRFRRGSLLALMADHPELEHRLLSRAGNELAAAQAQMLLLGRKTARERVASFLLGLAGRLDLGQGEPMPLPMNRGDIADFLGL
;
A
#
# COMPACT_ATOMS: atom_id res chain seq x y z
N ARG A 1 0.84 9.54 14.64
CA ARG A 1 1.82 8.81 13.80
C ARG A 1 1.36 9.01 12.36
N GLN A 2 2.21 9.05 11.32
CA GLN A 2 1.70 9.19 9.95
C GLN A 2 1.71 7.82 9.27
N ILE A 3 0.53 7.30 8.93
CA ILE A 3 0.42 6.08 8.12
C ILE A 3 0.46 6.50 6.65
N THR A 4 1.32 5.86 5.87
CA THR A 4 1.54 6.17 4.44
C THR A 4 0.79 5.23 3.51
N GLY A 5 0.34 4.07 4.00
CA GLY A 5 -0.43 3.11 3.22
C GLY A 5 -0.85 1.90 4.04
N PHE A 6 -1.87 1.20 3.55
CA PHE A 6 -2.28 -0.11 4.03
C PHE A 6 -2.00 -1.15 2.96
N MET A 7 -1.44 -2.29 3.35
CA MET A 7 -1.05 -3.36 2.45
C MET A 7 -2.03 -4.53 2.56
N ILE A 8 -2.36 -5.13 1.43
CA ILE A 8 -3.25 -6.30 1.32
C ILE A 8 -2.49 -7.50 0.75
N PRO A 9 -3.05 -8.73 0.81
CA PRO A 9 -2.42 -9.90 0.22
C PRO A 9 -2.05 -9.67 -1.25
N GLY A 10 -0.79 -9.94 -1.58
CA GLY A 10 -0.23 -9.75 -2.93
C GLY A 10 0.59 -8.47 -3.12
N ASP A 11 0.47 -7.51 -2.20
CA ASP A 11 1.33 -6.31 -2.18
C ASP A 11 2.77 -6.66 -1.76
N LEU A 12 3.73 -5.84 -2.20
CA LEU A 12 5.14 -5.99 -1.86
C LEU A 12 5.57 -4.82 -0.99
N VAL A 13 6.27 -5.09 0.11
CA VAL A 13 6.73 -4.05 1.05
C VAL A 13 8.24 -4.02 1.06
N GLY A 14 8.83 -2.82 1.11
CA GLY A 14 10.28 -2.65 1.21
C GLY A 14 11.02 -2.65 -0.13
N LEU A 15 10.35 -2.30 -1.24
CA LEU A 15 11.01 -1.95 -2.51
C LEU A 15 11.76 -0.62 -2.35
N ALA A 16 12.91 -0.63 -1.68
CA ALA A 16 13.81 0.51 -1.57
C ALA A 16 15.09 0.23 -2.36
N TYR A 17 15.50 1.18 -3.20
CA TYR A 17 16.77 1.07 -3.93
C TYR A 17 17.98 1.39 -3.05
N GLY A 18 17.82 2.27 -2.05
CA GLY A 18 18.87 2.63 -1.09
C GLY A 18 19.10 1.59 0.02
N ASP A 19 20.14 1.81 0.82
CA ASP A 19 20.55 0.91 1.93
C ASP A 19 19.67 1.05 3.19
N SER A 20 18.75 2.01 3.21
CA SER A 20 17.85 2.28 4.33
C SER A 20 16.39 2.32 3.90
N TYR A 21 15.51 1.96 4.83
CA TYR A 21 14.07 2.11 4.68
C TYR A 21 13.65 3.46 5.27
N ILE A 22 12.86 4.23 4.51
CA ILE A 22 12.32 5.52 4.96
C ILE A 22 11.02 5.39 5.75
N TYR A 23 10.53 4.16 5.93
CA TYR A 23 9.31 3.84 6.66
C TYR A 23 9.48 2.51 7.42
N SER A 24 8.67 2.33 8.45
CA SER A 24 8.46 1.04 9.11
C SER A 24 7.17 0.39 8.61
N ALA A 25 7.03 -0.91 8.87
CA ALA A 25 5.80 -1.65 8.61
C ALA A 25 5.41 -2.42 9.88
N GLU A 26 4.11 -2.50 10.13
CA GLU A 26 3.53 -3.21 11.26
C GLU A 26 2.37 -4.08 10.75
N ALA A 27 2.30 -5.31 11.25
CA ALA A 27 1.19 -6.20 10.93
C ALA A 27 -0.05 -5.76 11.71
N VAL A 28 -1.11 -5.39 11.00
CA VAL A 28 -2.39 -4.98 11.59
C VAL A 28 -3.17 -6.18 12.15
N THR A 29 -2.94 -7.36 11.56
CA THR A 29 -3.51 -8.65 11.96
C THR A 29 -2.45 -9.73 11.80
N ASP A 30 -2.76 -10.97 12.16
CA ASP A 30 -1.89 -12.11 11.85
C ASP A 30 -1.76 -12.27 10.32
N ILE A 31 -0.51 -12.33 9.85
CA ILE A 31 -0.20 -12.43 8.42
C ILE A 31 0.79 -13.55 8.12
N VAL A 32 0.80 -13.99 6.87
CA VAL A 32 1.88 -14.77 6.28
C VAL A 32 2.62 -13.90 5.28
N ALA A 33 3.93 -13.80 5.40
CA ALA A 33 4.78 -13.00 4.52
C ALA A 33 5.82 -13.88 3.80
N CYS A 34 6.08 -13.58 2.53
CA CYS A 34 7.21 -14.13 1.79
C CYS A 34 8.37 -13.13 1.81
N ARG A 35 9.53 -13.55 2.34
CA ARG A 35 10.71 -12.68 2.45
C ARG A 35 11.72 -13.00 1.38
N PHE A 36 12.12 -11.97 0.63
CA PHE A 36 13.22 -12.03 -0.33
C PHE A 36 14.44 -11.31 0.21
N ARG A 37 15.63 -11.91 0.07
CA ARG A 37 16.89 -11.18 0.25
C ARG A 37 17.11 -10.33 -1.00
N ARG A 38 17.56 -9.07 -0.82
CA ARG A 38 17.77 -8.13 -1.94
C ARG A 38 18.61 -8.71 -3.07
N GLY A 39 19.79 -9.27 -2.73
CA GLY A 39 20.68 -9.87 -3.73
C GLY A 39 20.02 -11.01 -4.50
N SER A 40 19.22 -11.85 -3.82
CA SER A 40 18.48 -12.93 -4.47
C SER A 40 17.35 -12.43 -5.36
N LEU A 41 16.66 -11.35 -4.96
CA LEU A 41 15.63 -10.72 -5.79
C LEU A 41 16.23 -10.11 -7.06
N LEU A 42 17.37 -9.42 -6.94
CA LEU A 42 18.07 -8.82 -8.08
C LEU A 42 18.56 -9.89 -9.06
N ALA A 43 19.14 -10.99 -8.56
CA ALA A 43 19.52 -12.12 -9.40
C ALA A 43 18.30 -12.72 -10.12
N LEU A 44 17.19 -12.92 -9.41
CA LEU A 44 15.96 -13.44 -10.00
C LEU A 44 15.39 -12.51 -11.08
N MET A 45 15.47 -11.18 -10.88
CA MET A 45 15.05 -10.20 -11.89
C MET A 45 15.93 -10.25 -13.14
N ALA A 46 17.23 -10.48 -12.99
CA ALA A 46 18.15 -10.63 -14.12
C ALA A 46 17.86 -11.90 -14.93
N ASP A 47 17.49 -13.00 -14.25
CA ASP A 47 17.14 -14.28 -14.89
C ASP A 47 15.72 -14.25 -15.52
N HIS A 48 14.84 -13.39 -15.02
CA HIS A 48 13.42 -13.28 -15.42
C HIS A 48 13.02 -11.82 -15.71
N PRO A 49 13.28 -11.29 -16.91
CA PRO A 49 12.98 -9.90 -17.26
C PRO A 49 11.50 -9.52 -17.11
N GLU A 50 10.58 -10.46 -17.26
CA GLU A 50 9.15 -10.27 -17.01
C GLU A 50 8.84 -9.95 -15.53
N LEU A 51 9.64 -10.48 -14.60
CA LEU A 51 9.51 -10.16 -13.18
C LEU A 51 9.93 -8.71 -12.91
N GLU A 52 11.02 -8.27 -13.53
CA GLU A 52 11.49 -6.88 -13.43
C GLU A 52 10.40 -5.89 -13.89
N HIS A 53 9.81 -6.13 -15.06
CA HIS A 53 8.74 -5.27 -15.59
C HIS A 53 7.52 -5.23 -14.64
N ARG A 54 7.14 -6.37 -14.06
CA ARG A 54 6.03 -6.44 -13.10
C ARG A 54 6.34 -5.68 -11.81
N LEU A 55 7.57 -5.77 -11.30
CA LEU A 55 7.99 -5.05 -10.10
C LEU A 55 8.07 -3.54 -10.35
N LEU A 56 8.59 -3.13 -11.51
CA LEU A 56 8.62 -1.73 -11.91
C LEU A 56 7.21 -1.14 -12.05
N SER A 57 6.29 -1.88 -12.69
CA SER A 57 4.88 -1.49 -12.78
C SER A 57 4.23 -1.33 -11.40
N ARG A 58 4.51 -2.24 -10.46
CA ARG A 58 4.04 -2.14 -9.07
C ARG A 58 4.60 -0.91 -8.36
N ALA A 59 5.90 -0.66 -8.45
CA ALA A 59 6.52 0.53 -7.87
C ALA A 59 5.93 1.83 -8.45
N GLY A 60 5.64 1.85 -9.75
CA GLY A 60 4.94 2.97 -10.40
C GLY A 60 3.52 3.18 -9.84
N ASN A 61 2.76 2.10 -9.63
CA ASN A 61 1.44 2.17 -9.01
C ASN A 61 1.50 2.66 -7.56
N GLU A 62 2.49 2.24 -6.77
CA GLU A 62 2.71 2.74 -5.42
C GLU A 62 3.04 4.23 -5.40
N LEU A 63 3.89 4.70 -6.32
CA LEU A 63 4.20 6.12 -6.44
C LEU A 63 2.96 6.93 -6.82
N ALA A 64 2.16 6.46 -7.78
CA ALA A 64 0.90 7.10 -8.17
C ALA A 64 -0.09 7.14 -7.00
N ALA A 65 -0.19 6.08 -6.21
CA ALA A 65 -1.02 6.04 -5.01
C ALA A 65 -0.54 7.04 -3.94
N ALA A 66 0.77 7.16 -3.72
CA ALA A 66 1.34 8.15 -2.81
C ALA A 66 1.05 9.60 -3.28
N GLN A 67 1.13 9.86 -4.59
CA GLN A 67 0.75 11.16 -5.17
C GLN A 67 -0.74 11.46 -5.00
N ALA A 68 -1.61 10.48 -5.24
CA ALA A 68 -3.04 10.61 -5.00
C ALA A 68 -3.34 10.90 -3.51
N GLN A 69 -2.60 10.26 -2.60
CA GLN A 69 -2.71 10.51 -1.17
C GLN A 69 -2.32 11.95 -0.80
N MET A 70 -1.23 12.48 -1.36
CA MET A 70 -0.85 13.89 -1.15
C MET A 70 -1.96 14.86 -1.59
N LEU A 71 -2.61 14.60 -2.73
CA LEU A 71 -3.74 15.41 -3.21
C LEU A 71 -4.96 15.30 -2.29
N LEU A 72 -5.28 14.08 -1.83
CA LEU A 72 -6.36 13.82 -0.87
C LEU A 72 -6.16 14.63 0.41
N LEU A 73 -4.95 14.62 0.97
CA LEU A 73 -4.62 15.37 2.18
C LEU A 73 -4.62 16.89 1.94
N GLY A 74 -4.18 17.35 0.77
CA GLY A 74 -4.07 18.79 0.49
C GLY A 74 -5.36 19.49 0.07
N ARG A 75 -6.35 18.75 -0.48
CA ARG A 75 -7.49 19.37 -1.19
C ARG A 75 -8.88 18.86 -0.80
N LYS A 76 -9.01 17.71 -0.13
CA LYS A 76 -10.31 17.13 0.23
C LYS A 76 -10.72 17.46 1.67
N THR A 77 -12.02 17.67 1.87
CA THR A 77 -12.65 17.76 3.20
C THR A 77 -12.62 16.42 3.92
N ALA A 78 -12.82 16.42 5.24
CA ALA A 78 -12.80 15.19 6.03
C ALA A 78 -13.76 14.11 5.51
N ARG A 79 -14.99 14.48 5.10
CA ARG A 79 -15.96 13.54 4.53
C ARG A 79 -15.49 12.95 3.21
N GLU A 80 -14.93 13.79 2.33
CA GLU A 80 -14.42 13.34 1.04
C GLU A 80 -13.19 12.43 1.21
N ARG A 81 -12.33 12.68 2.19
CA ARG A 81 -11.19 11.82 2.52
C ARG A 81 -11.65 10.42 2.93
N VAL A 82 -12.59 10.34 3.87
CA VAL A 82 -13.17 9.06 4.31
C VAL A 82 -13.85 8.35 3.14
N ALA A 83 -14.68 9.03 2.35
CA ALA A 83 -15.33 8.43 1.19
C ALA A 83 -14.30 7.89 0.17
N SER A 84 -13.25 8.66 -0.11
CA SER A 84 -12.19 8.25 -1.03
C SER A 84 -11.42 7.03 -0.53
N PHE A 85 -11.15 6.97 0.77
CA PHE A 85 -10.51 5.81 1.40
C PHE A 85 -11.35 4.54 1.26
N LEU A 86 -12.63 4.62 1.60
CA LEU A 86 -13.54 3.47 1.54
C LEU A 86 -13.70 2.97 0.09
N LEU A 87 -13.86 3.88 -0.88
CA LEU A 87 -13.94 3.53 -2.30
C LEU A 87 -12.64 2.93 -2.83
N GLY A 88 -11.49 3.50 -2.45
CA GLY A 88 -10.18 2.99 -2.85
C GLY A 88 -9.90 1.60 -2.29
N LEU A 89 -10.28 1.34 -1.03
CA LEU A 89 -10.12 0.04 -0.41
C LEU A 89 -11.06 -1.01 -1.03
N ALA A 90 -12.33 -0.66 -1.26
CA ALA A 90 -13.28 -1.54 -1.92
C ALA A 90 -12.79 -1.97 -3.31
N GLY A 91 -12.23 -1.04 -4.10
CA GLY A 91 -11.65 -1.35 -5.40
C GLY A 91 -10.41 -2.25 -5.33
N ARG A 92 -9.57 -2.10 -4.30
CA ARG A 92 -8.40 -2.97 -4.09
C ARG A 92 -8.76 -4.38 -3.63
N LEU A 93 -9.87 -4.52 -2.91
CA LEU A 93 -10.39 -5.80 -2.43
C LEU A 93 -11.35 -6.47 -3.45
N ASP A 94 -11.59 -5.84 -4.59
CA ASP A 94 -12.54 -6.28 -5.63
C ASP A 94 -13.95 -6.56 -5.07
N LEU A 95 -14.41 -5.69 -4.15
CA LEU A 95 -15.71 -5.84 -3.51
C LEU A 95 -16.84 -5.28 -4.40
N GLY A 96 -17.88 -6.08 -4.57
CA GLY A 96 -19.14 -5.69 -5.19
C GLY A 96 -20.03 -4.82 -4.30
N GLN A 97 -21.14 -4.37 -4.87
CA GLN A 97 -22.12 -3.55 -4.14
C GLN A 97 -22.79 -4.35 -3.02
N GLY A 98 -22.82 -3.79 -1.81
CA GLY A 98 -23.46 -4.41 -0.65
C GLY A 98 -22.60 -5.48 0.03
N GLU A 99 -21.41 -5.78 -0.49
CA GLU A 99 -20.48 -6.68 0.18
C GLU A 99 -19.88 -6.02 1.44
N PRO A 100 -19.81 -6.75 2.56
CA PRO A 100 -19.22 -6.24 3.78
C PRO A 100 -17.73 -6.01 3.57
N MET A 101 -17.27 -4.77 3.78
CA MET A 101 -15.86 -4.43 3.68
C MET A 101 -15.14 -4.70 5.00
N PRO A 102 -14.17 -5.63 5.05
CA PRO A 102 -13.36 -5.84 6.24
C PRO A 102 -12.43 -4.65 6.46
N LEU A 103 -12.45 -4.09 7.67
CA LEU A 103 -11.53 -3.05 8.11
C LEU A 103 -10.73 -3.58 9.31
N PRO A 104 -9.62 -4.30 9.07
CA PRO A 104 -8.83 -4.90 10.14
C PRO A 104 -8.09 -3.85 11.00
N MET A 105 -7.84 -2.67 10.43
CA MET A 105 -7.21 -1.54 11.11
C MET A 105 -8.20 -0.82 12.04
N ASN A 106 -7.68 -0.20 13.09
CA ASN A 106 -8.52 0.58 13.99
C ASN A 106 -8.86 1.96 13.39
N ARG A 107 -9.84 2.66 13.96
CA ARG A 107 -10.24 3.99 13.46
C ARG A 107 -9.17 5.07 13.63
N GLY A 108 -8.29 4.93 14.63
CA GLY A 108 -7.13 5.79 14.81
C GLY A 108 -6.12 5.63 13.68
N ASP A 109 -5.86 4.41 13.21
CA ASP A 109 -5.01 4.16 12.04
C ASP A 109 -5.59 4.80 10.78
N ILE A 110 -6.91 4.72 10.61
CA ILE A 110 -7.61 5.38 9.50
C ILE A 110 -7.46 6.90 9.60
N ALA A 111 -7.60 7.47 10.80
CA ALA A 111 -7.42 8.90 11.04
C ALA A 111 -5.98 9.35 10.77
N ASP A 112 -4.98 8.61 11.26
CA ASP A 112 -3.55 8.82 11.01
C ASP A 112 -3.23 8.76 9.51
N PHE A 113 -3.88 7.85 8.75
CA PHE A 113 -3.74 7.78 7.30
C PHE A 113 -4.36 9.00 6.59
N LEU A 114 -5.53 9.46 7.04
CA LEU A 114 -6.30 10.54 6.39
C LEU A 114 -5.97 11.95 6.90
N GLY A 115 -5.07 12.08 7.88
CA GLY A 115 -4.74 13.35 8.53
C GLY A 115 -5.96 14.00 9.17
N LEU A 116 -6.73 13.20 9.93
CA LEU A 116 -7.96 13.59 10.64
C LEU A 116 -7.78 13.54 12.16
#